data_AF-A0A7S1EB86-F1
#
_entry.id   AF-A0A7S1EB86-F1
#
_cell.length_a   1.000
_cell.length_b   1.000
_cell.length_c   1.000
_cell.angle_alpha   90.00
_cell.angle_beta   90.00
_cell.angle_gamma   90.00
#
_symmetry.space_group_name_H-M   'P 1'
#
loop_
_entity.id
_entity.type
_entity.pdbx_description
1 polymer ?
#
loop_
_entity_poly.entity_id
_entity_poly.type
_entity_poly.pdbx_seq_one_letter_code
_entity_poly.pdbx_strand_id
1 'polypeptide(L)'
;AGGGEIDISKVNLEELEAQGLPKADIRKILRQQRQARWQQLMSSKPDDKYEDPTDVAAIEEANTMMGDYKLKTDPDYVVPEHLRINADKKRRQMVLLEESIYTIKMAFNDRFLALPDPG
;
A
#
# COMPACT_ATOMS: atom_id res chain seq x y z
N ALA A 1 -30.58 -42.18 -25.61
CA ALA A 1 -29.72 -41.20 -26.28
C ALA A 1 -29.64 -39.96 -25.39
N GLY A 2 -28.43 -39.42 -25.17
CA GLY A 2 -28.24 -38.20 -24.38
C GLY A 2 -27.53 -38.38 -23.04
N GLY A 3 -26.53 -39.26 -22.94
CA GLY A 3 -25.56 -39.20 -21.83
C GLY A 3 -24.57 -38.06 -22.09
N GLY A 4 -25.03 -36.82 -21.95
CA GLY A 4 -24.15 -35.65 -22.03
C GLY A 4 -23.19 -35.66 -20.85
N GLU A 5 -21.90 -35.75 -21.12
CA GLU A 5 -20.85 -35.67 -20.11
C GLU A 5 -20.88 -34.27 -19.49
N ILE A 6 -21.23 -34.19 -18.20
CA ILE A 6 -21.32 -32.93 -17.47
C ILE A 6 -19.88 -32.46 -17.18
N ASP A 7 -19.48 -31.33 -17.77
CA ASP A 7 -18.19 -30.69 -17.47
C ASP A 7 -18.19 -30.16 -16.02
N ILE A 8 -17.64 -30.99 -15.12
CA ILE A 8 -17.60 -30.77 -13.66
C ILE A 8 -16.94 -29.42 -13.30
N SER A 9 -16.07 -28.88 -14.16
CA SER A 9 -15.33 -27.64 -13.89
C SER A 9 -16.22 -26.38 -13.90
N LYS A 10 -17.34 -26.40 -14.63
CA LYS A 10 -18.20 -25.23 -14.89
C LYS A 10 -19.63 -25.35 -14.37
N VAL A 11 -19.92 -26.38 -13.59
CA VAL A 11 -21.28 -26.67 -13.10
C VAL A 11 -21.78 -25.63 -12.11
N ASN A 12 -23.00 -25.13 -12.33
CA ASN A 12 -23.71 -24.25 -11.41
C ASN A 12 -24.87 -24.98 -10.72
N LEU A 13 -25.11 -24.67 -9.44
CA LEU A 13 -26.17 -25.30 -8.65
C LEU A 13 -27.56 -25.08 -9.27
N GLU A 14 -27.84 -23.88 -9.77
CA GLU A 14 -29.13 -23.51 -10.38
C GLU A 14 -29.41 -24.30 -11.67
N GLU A 15 -28.37 -24.56 -12.48
CA GLU A 15 -28.48 -25.34 -13.72
C GLU A 15 -28.75 -26.82 -13.44
N LEU A 16 -28.14 -27.38 -12.39
CA LEU A 16 -28.37 -28.77 -11.97
C LEU A 16 -29.77 -28.99 -11.41
N GLU A 17 -30.30 -28.00 -10.68
CA GLU A 17 -31.67 -28.03 -10.17
C GLU A 17 -32.69 -27.89 -11.31
N ALA A 18 -32.43 -27.02 -12.30
CA ALA A 18 -33.27 -26.86 -13.48
C ALA A 18 -33.32 -28.12 -14.38
N GLN A 19 -32.26 -28.93 -14.37
CA GLN A 19 -32.20 -30.23 -15.06
C GLN A 19 -32.97 -31.35 -14.33
N GLY A 20 -33.57 -31.07 -13.17
CA GLY A 20 -34.43 -32.01 -12.45
C GLY A 20 -33.67 -33.20 -11.81
N LEU A 21 -32.36 -33.08 -11.60
CA LEU A 21 -31.58 -34.11 -10.93
C LEU A 21 -32.00 -34.28 -9.46
N PRO A 22 -31.94 -35.49 -8.91
CA PRO A 22 -32.20 -35.69 -7.49
C PRO A 22 -31.13 -34.99 -6.65
N LYS A 23 -31.54 -34.42 -5.51
CA LYS A 23 -30.66 -33.63 -4.63
C LYS A 23 -29.38 -34.35 -4.20
N ALA A 24 -29.39 -35.68 -4.13
CA ALA A 24 -28.22 -36.48 -3.80
C ALA A 24 -27.13 -36.42 -4.89
N ASP A 25 -27.55 -36.47 -6.16
CA ASP A 25 -26.64 -36.41 -7.31
C ASP A 25 -26.06 -35.01 -7.47
N ILE A 26 -26.87 -33.96 -7.25
CA ILE A 26 -26.43 -32.56 -7.22
C ILE A 26 -25.30 -32.37 -6.17
N ARG A 27 -25.49 -32.90 -4.96
CA ARG A 27 -24.45 -32.83 -3.91
C ARG A 27 -23.18 -33.58 -4.28
N LYS A 28 -23.28 -34.71 -4.99
CA LYS A 28 -22.13 -35.50 -5.44
C LYS A 28 -21.33 -34.73 -6.48
N ILE A 29 -22.00 -34.13 -7.46
CA ILE A 29 -21.38 -33.32 -8.51
C ILE A 29 -20.66 -32.10 -7.91
N LEU A 30 -21.32 -31.37 -6.99
CA LEU A 30 -20.70 -30.21 -6.33
C LEU A 30 -19.47 -30.58 -5.47
N ARG A 31 -19.48 -31.76 -4.84
CA ARG A 31 -18.29 -32.26 -4.12
C ARG A 31 -17.13 -32.54 -5.07
N GLN A 32 -17.40 -33.16 -6.21
CA GLN A 32 -16.38 -33.44 -7.24
C GLN A 32 -15.81 -32.14 -7.82
N GLN A 33 -16.66 -31.16 -8.11
CA GLN A 33 -16.23 -29.84 -8.56
C GLN A 33 -15.33 -29.14 -7.53
N ARG A 34 -15.71 -29.18 -6.24
CA ARG A 34 -14.89 -28.62 -5.18
C ARG A 34 -13.52 -29.31 -5.09
N GLN A 35 -13.49 -30.64 -5.21
CA GLN A 35 -12.25 -31.40 -5.19
C GLN A 35 -11.35 -31.06 -6.39
N ALA A 36 -11.92 -30.92 -7.59
CA ALA A 36 -11.18 -30.51 -8.78
C ALA A 36 -10.60 -29.09 -8.65
N ARG A 37 -11.39 -28.12 -8.17
CA ARG A 37 -10.92 -26.76 -7.89
C ARG A 37 -9.82 -26.74 -6.83
N TRP A 38 -9.95 -27.56 -5.79
CA TRP A 38 -8.92 -27.70 -4.75
C TRP A 38 -7.61 -28.25 -5.33
N GLN A 39 -7.67 -29.29 -6.16
CA GLN A 39 -6.49 -29.85 -6.82
C GLN A 39 -5.80 -28.83 -7.74
N GLN A 40 -6.58 -28.05 -8.49
CA GLN A 40 -6.04 -26.98 -9.33
C GLN A 40 -5.33 -25.91 -8.50
N LEU A 41 -5.94 -25.44 -7.41
CA LEU A 41 -5.34 -24.44 -6.53
C LEU A 41 -4.04 -24.97 -5.88
N MET A 42 -4.03 -26.23 -5.45
CA MET A 42 -2.84 -26.85 -4.87
C MET A 42 -1.74 -27.08 -5.90
N SER A 43 -2.10 -27.33 -7.16
CA SER A 43 -1.12 -27.46 -8.26
C SER A 43 -0.43 -26.13 -8.59
N SER A 44 -1.09 -24.99 -8.33
CA SER A 44 -0.49 -23.66 -8.46
C SER A 44 0.23 -23.19 -7.19
N LYS A 45 0.38 -24.05 -6.18
CA LYS A 45 1.11 -23.70 -4.96
C LYS A 45 2.59 -23.44 -5.34
N PRO A 46 3.15 -22.27 -5.00
CA PRO A 46 4.58 -22.03 -5.14
C PRO A 46 5.40 -23.05 -4.35
N ASP A 47 6.67 -23.24 -4.74
CA ASP A 47 7.59 -24.10 -4.01
C ASP A 47 7.72 -23.64 -2.55
N ASP A 48 7.87 -24.58 -1.61
CA ASP A 48 8.02 -24.29 -0.18
C ASP A 48 9.33 -23.53 0.13
N LYS A 49 10.24 -23.43 -0.86
CA LYS A 49 11.49 -22.65 -0.81
C LYS A 49 11.42 -21.33 -1.54
N TYR A 50 10.27 -20.97 -2.11
CA TYR A 50 10.11 -19.67 -2.74
C TYR A 50 9.98 -18.58 -1.67
N GLU A 51 10.98 -17.71 -1.61
CA GLU A 51 10.95 -16.48 -0.84
C GLU A 51 10.68 -15.32 -1.81
N ASP A 52 9.75 -14.44 -1.46
CA ASP A 52 9.50 -13.26 -2.27
C ASP A 52 10.71 -12.31 -2.18
N PRO A 53 11.27 -11.83 -3.30
CA PRO A 53 12.45 -10.95 -3.27
C PRO A 53 12.20 -9.65 -2.50
N THR A 54 10.96 -9.19 -2.41
CA THR A 54 10.60 -7.99 -1.62
C THR A 54 10.66 -8.26 -0.12
N ASP A 55 10.20 -9.44 0.31
CA ASP A 55 10.25 -9.85 1.72
C ASP A 55 11.70 -10.07 2.16
N VAL A 56 12.53 -10.71 1.33
CA VAL A 56 13.97 -10.89 1.61
C VAL A 56 14.66 -9.53 1.75
N ALA A 57 14.42 -8.62 0.80
CA ALA A 57 15.00 -7.28 0.85
C ALA A 57 14.56 -6.50 2.10
N ALA A 58 13.27 -6.59 2.48
CA ALA A 58 12.75 -5.94 3.67
C ALA A 58 13.36 -6.51 4.97
N ILE A 59 13.59 -7.83 5.02
CA ILE A 59 14.27 -8.49 6.15
C ILE A 59 15.73 -8.04 6.24
N GLU A 60 16.44 -7.96 5.12
CA GLU A 60 17.82 -7.47 5.07
C GLU A 60 17.93 -6.00 5.49
N GLU A 61 17.02 -5.15 5.00
CA GLU A 61 16.94 -3.73 5.39
C GLU A 61 16.66 -3.60 6.89
N ALA A 62 15.68 -4.36 7.41
CA ALA A 62 15.40 -4.40 8.84
C ALA A 62 16.63 -4.85 9.63
N ASN A 63 17.31 -5.93 9.25
CA ASN A 63 18.50 -6.41 9.97
C ASN A 63 19.66 -5.41 9.97
N THR A 64 19.81 -4.63 8.90
CA THR A 64 20.91 -3.64 8.78
C THR A 64 20.59 -2.32 9.46
N MET A 65 19.33 -1.90 9.48
CA MET A 65 18.89 -0.62 10.06
C MET A 65 18.30 -0.74 11.46
N MET A 66 17.90 -1.94 11.90
CA MET A 66 17.34 -2.17 13.24
C MET A 66 18.43 -1.93 14.29
N GLY A 67 18.28 -0.84 15.04
CA GLY A 67 19.23 -0.47 16.08
C GLY A 67 20.21 0.64 15.71
N ASP A 68 20.15 1.24 14.50
CA ASP A 68 20.86 2.50 14.20
C ASP A 68 20.14 3.69 14.86
N TYR A 69 20.03 3.63 16.18
CA TYR A 69 19.61 4.76 16.98
C TYR A 69 20.79 5.72 17.07
N LYS A 70 20.92 6.62 16.08
CA LYS A 70 21.74 7.83 16.19
C LYS A 70 21.13 8.76 17.25
N LEU A 71 21.18 8.32 18.51
CA LEU A 71 20.49 8.93 19.62
C LEU A 71 21.22 10.23 19.99
N LYS A 72 20.50 11.35 20.07
CA LYS A 72 21.12 12.66 20.36
C LYS A 72 21.83 12.73 21.72
N THR A 73 21.55 11.77 22.60
CA THR A 73 22.12 11.65 23.95
C THR A 73 23.30 10.70 24.02
N ASP A 74 23.60 9.97 22.94
CA ASP A 74 24.75 9.06 22.89
C ASP A 74 26.05 9.86 22.85
N PRO A 75 27.08 9.52 23.67
CA PRO A 75 28.38 10.21 23.64
C PRO A 75 29.06 10.19 22.27
N ASP A 76 28.81 9.20 21.43
CA ASP A 76 29.43 9.06 20.11
C ASP A 76 28.57 9.65 18.97
N TYR A 77 27.42 10.27 19.29
CA TYR A 77 26.56 10.88 18.28
C TYR A 77 27.17 12.15 17.68
N VAL A 78 27.46 12.09 16.38
CA VAL A 78 27.88 13.24 15.57
C VAL A 78 26.76 13.63 14.61
N VAL A 79 26.31 14.89 14.69
CA VAL A 79 25.32 15.44 13.74
C VAL A 79 25.90 15.40 12.32
N PRO A 80 25.24 14.73 11.35
CA PRO A 80 25.65 14.72 9.95
C PRO A 80 25.77 16.13 9.36
N GLU A 81 26.78 16.36 8.52
CA GLU A 81 27.14 17.69 7.99
C GLU A 81 25.97 18.45 7.34
N HIS A 82 25.11 17.75 6.61
CA HIS A 82 23.95 18.34 5.96
C HIS A 82 22.89 18.82 6.97
N LEU A 83 22.75 18.12 8.10
CA LEU A 83 21.85 18.46 9.21
C LEU A 83 22.45 19.49 10.18
N ARG A 84 23.77 19.73 10.12
CA ARG A 84 24.41 20.75 10.95
C ARG A 84 23.84 22.11 10.63
N ILE A 85 23.24 22.73 11.64
CA ILE A 85 22.76 24.09 11.58
C ILE A 85 23.91 25.01 11.96
N ASN A 86 24.39 25.79 11.00
CA ASN A 86 25.44 26.79 11.20
C ASN A 86 24.82 28.20 11.23
N ALA A 87 25.58 29.17 11.76
CA ALA A 87 25.15 30.57 11.84
C ALA A 87 24.70 31.13 10.47
N ASP A 88 25.43 30.80 9.40
CA ASP A 88 25.08 31.24 8.04
C ASP A 88 23.76 30.63 7.54
N LYS A 89 23.51 29.35 7.83
CA LYS A 89 22.24 28.69 7.48
C LYS A 89 21.08 29.35 8.24
N LYS A 90 21.26 29.69 9.51
CA LYS A 90 20.26 30.43 10.30
C LYS A 90 20.05 31.84 9.79
N ARG A 91 21.11 32.54 9.39
CA ARG A 91 21.01 33.88 8.81
C ARG A 91 20.19 33.89 7.52
N ARG A 92 20.41 32.92 6.62
CA ARG A 92 19.59 32.75 5.42
C ARG A 92 18.11 32.48 5.75
N GLN A 93 17.84 31.64 6.75
CA GLN A 93 16.47 31.40 7.21
C GLN A 93 15.80 32.68 7.73
N MET A 94 16.54 33.54 8.46
CA MET A 94 16.00 34.82 8.93
C MET A 94 15.68 35.78 7.78
N VAL A 95 16.52 35.83 6.74
CA VAL A 95 16.24 36.66 5.55
C VAL A 95 14.97 36.20 4.84
N LEU A 96 14.82 34.89 4.60
CA LEU A 96 13.60 34.34 3.98
C LEU A 96 12.34 34.64 4.82
N LEU A 97 12.48 34.60 6.15
CA LEU A 97 11.39 34.97 7.05
C LEU A 97 11.01 36.45 6.90
N GLU A 98 11.99 37.34 6.84
CA GLU A 98 11.77 38.77 6.65
C GLU A 98 11.07 39.08 5.32
N GLU A 99 11.50 38.42 4.23
CA GLU A 99 10.84 38.51 2.91
C GLU A 99 9.39 38.03 2.96
N SER A 100 9.11 36.91 3.64
CA SER A 100 7.74 36.40 3.79
C SER A 100 6.84 37.38 4.56
N ILE A 101 7.35 37.97 5.63
CA ILE A 101 6.63 38.97 6.42
C ILE A 101 6.34 40.20 5.55
N TYR A 102 7.33 40.67 4.80
CA TYR A 102 7.16 41.80 3.90
C TYR A 102 6.08 41.51 2.85
N THR A 103 6.12 40.33 2.23
CA THR A 103 5.15 39.89 1.22
C THR A 103 3.73 39.86 1.78
N ILE A 104 3.55 39.31 2.99
CA ILE A 104 2.24 39.27 3.68
C ILE A 104 1.72 40.69 3.95
N LYS A 105 2.59 41.60 4.40
CA LYS A 105 2.21 43.00 4.65
C LYS A 105 1.76 43.71 3.38
N MET A 106 2.51 43.56 2.29
CA MET A 106 2.16 44.18 1.00
C MET A 106 0.84 43.62 0.47
N ALA A 107 0.68 42.29 0.47
CA ALA A 107 -0.57 41.67 0.02
C ALA A 107 -1.79 42.11 0.85
N PHE A 108 -1.62 42.35 2.15
CA PHE A 108 -2.68 42.93 2.98
C PHE A 108 -2.99 44.36 2.58
N ASN A 109 -1.97 45.20 2.43
CA ASN A 109 -2.14 46.60 2.02
C ASN A 109 -2.81 46.72 0.65
N ASP A 110 -2.42 45.90 -0.32
CA ASP A 110 -3.02 45.86 -1.66
C ASP A 110 -4.51 45.53 -1.59
N ARG A 111 -4.87 44.52 -0.79
CA ARG A 111 -6.28 44.14 -0.56
C ARG A 111 -7.06 45.25 0.13
N PHE A 112 -6.45 45.93 1.09
CA PHE A 112 -7.07 47.04 1.81
C PHE A 112 -7.33 48.24 0.90
N LEU A 113 -6.35 48.62 0.06
CA LEU A 113 -6.47 49.72 -0.90
C LEU A 113 -7.43 49.41 -2.05
N ALA A 114 -7.64 48.12 -2.36
CA ALA A 114 -8.60 47.69 -3.37
C ALA A 114 -10.07 47.74 -2.88
N LEU A 115 -10.32 48.06 -1.61
CA LEU A 115 -11.68 48.23 -1.11
C LEU A 115 -12.27 49.54 -1.66
N PRO A 116 -13.45 49.50 -2.32
CA PRO A 116 -14.16 50.71 -2.72
C PRO A 116 -14.62 51.51 -1.49
N ASP A 117 -14.57 52.83 -1.58
CA ASP A 117 -15.11 53.69 -0.52
C ASP A 117 -16.59 53.38 -0.26
N PRO A 118 -17.02 53.24 1.01
CA PRO A 118 -18.42 53.10 1.36
C PRO A 118 -19.10 54.48 1.31
N GLY A 119 -19.37 54.95 0.10
CA GLY A 119 -20.16 56.16 -0.19
C GLY A 119 -21.45 55.81 -0.92
#